data_AF-A0A1B2E893-F1
#
_entry.id   AF-A0A1B2E893-F1
#
_cell.length_a   1.000
_cell.length_b   1.000
_cell.length_c   1.000
_cell.angle_alpha   90.00
_cell.angle_beta   90.00
_cell.angle_gamma   90.00
#
_symmetry.space_group_name_H-M   'P 1'
#
loop_
_entity.id
_entity.type
_entity.pdbx_description
1 polymer ?
#
loop_
_entity_poly.entity_id
_entity_poly.type
_entity_poly.pdbx_seq_one_letter_code
_entity_poly.pdbx_strand_id
1 'polypeptide(L)' 'MISELEELNLMIQTEADEILYEYGLMGVLHSFGKPFVSGSYFLNLMTWRDLDIYLSSDIMNEESFFELGKNISL' A
#
# COMPACT_ATOMS: atom_id res chain seq x y z
N MET A 1 -2.02 29.45 -5.70
CA MET A 1 -1.15 29.19 -4.54
C MET A 1 -1.64 27.87 -3.98
N ILE A 2 -0.85 26.81 -4.15
CA ILE A 2 -1.16 25.49 -3.60
C ILE A 2 -1.00 25.60 -2.08
N SER A 3 -1.89 24.98 -1.31
CA SER A 3 -1.79 25.02 0.15
C SER A 3 -0.68 24.08 0.65
N GLU A 4 -0.11 24.36 1.81
CA GLU A 4 0.91 23.50 2.45
C GLU A 4 0.42 22.04 2.61
N LEU A 5 -0.89 21.84 2.81
CA LEU A 5 -1.50 20.51 2.91
C LEU A 5 -1.58 19.78 1.56
N GLU A 6 -1.81 20.51 0.46
CA GLU A 6 -1.81 19.92 -0.87
C GLU A 6 -0.39 19.50 -1.29
N GLU A 7 0.64 20.28 -0.94
CA GLU A 7 2.05 19.90 -1.15
C GLU A 7 2.43 18.68 -0.31
N LEU A 8 2.02 18.65 0.96
CA LEU A 8 2.24 17.49 1.84
C LEU A 8 1.56 16.23 1.28
N ASN A 9 0.31 16.34 0.85
CA ASN A 9 -0.43 15.23 0.27
C ASN A 9 0.28 14.66 -0.97
N LEU A 10 0.74 15.54 -1.88
CA LEU A 10 1.46 15.11 -3.08
C LEU A 10 2.78 14.41 -2.75
N MET A 11 3.55 14.96 -1.79
CA MET A 11 4.80 14.36 -1.34
C MET A 11 4.57 12.94 -0.81
N ILE A 12 3.62 12.77 0.12
CA ILE A 12 3.36 11.47 0.75
C ILE A 12 2.76 10.48 -0.26
N GLN A 13 1.90 10.91 -1.17
CA GLN A 13 1.41 10.02 -2.24
C GLN A 13 2.52 9.52 -3.14
N THR A 14 3.49 10.38 -3.48
CA THR A 14 4.63 9.99 -4.30
C THR A 14 5.48 8.93 -3.57
N GLU A 15 5.73 9.11 -2.28
CA GLU A 15 6.40 8.10 -1.45
C GLU A 15 5.63 6.76 -1.42
N ALA A 16 4.29 6.82 -1.31
CA ALA A 16 3.44 5.63 -1.34
C ALA A 16 3.45 4.93 -2.71
N ASP A 17 3.47 5.68 -3.81
CA ASP A 17 3.59 5.14 -5.17
C ASP A 17 4.91 4.38 -5.36
N GLU A 18 6.03 4.94 -4.85
CA GLU A 18 7.31 4.25 -4.86
C GLU A 18 7.24 2.90 -4.12
N ILE A 19 6.63 2.86 -2.93
CA ILE A 19 6.46 1.62 -2.16
C ILE A 19 5.59 0.61 -2.91
N LEU A 20 4.45 1.06 -3.44
CA LEU A 20 3.48 0.18 -4.09
C LEU A 20 4.01 -0.41 -5.39
N TYR A 21 4.64 0.41 -6.23
CA TYR A 21 4.92 0.04 -7.62
C TYR A 21 6.40 -0.13 -7.92
N GLU A 22 7.26 0.74 -7.38
CA GLU A 22 8.71 0.71 -7.67
C GLU A 22 9.44 -0.32 -6.79
N TYR A 23 9.14 -0.36 -5.49
CA TYR A 23 9.64 -1.39 -4.57
C TYR A 23 8.83 -2.68 -4.60
N GLY A 24 7.74 -2.72 -5.38
CA GLY A 24 7.06 -3.95 -5.77
C GLY A 24 6.11 -4.55 -4.73
N LEU A 25 5.71 -3.81 -3.69
CA LEU A 25 4.76 -4.29 -2.68
C LEU A 25 3.45 -4.80 -3.32
N MET A 26 2.94 -4.09 -4.32
CA MET A 26 1.70 -4.48 -5.02
C MET A 26 1.86 -5.84 -5.74
N GLY A 27 3.02 -6.11 -6.31
CA GLY A 27 3.34 -7.40 -6.94
C GLY A 27 3.40 -8.54 -5.93
N VAL A 28 4.01 -8.30 -4.76
CA VAL A 28 4.02 -9.26 -3.64
C VAL A 28 2.59 -9.58 -3.24
N LEU A 29 1.77 -8.57 -2.94
CA LEU A 29 0.38 -8.75 -2.51
C LEU A 29 -0.46 -9.52 -3.55
N HIS A 30 -0.27 -9.25 -4.84
CA HIS A 30 -0.93 -9.99 -5.92
C HIS A 30 -0.62 -11.48 -5.94
N SER A 31 0.52 -11.90 -5.41
CA SER A 31 0.90 -13.32 -5.33
C SER A 31 0.13 -14.07 -4.24
N PHE A 32 -0.46 -13.35 -3.27
CA PHE A 32 -1.19 -13.93 -2.14
C PHE A 32 -2.71 -13.69 -2.21
N GLY A 33 -3.19 -12.86 -3.14
CA GLY A 33 -4.61 -12.57 -3.31
C GLY A 33 -4.87 -11.38 -4.21
N LYS A 34 -6.04 -10.77 -4.05
CA LYS A 34 -6.44 -9.56 -4.75
C LYS A 34 -6.33 -8.36 -3.79
N PRO A 35 -5.28 -7.52 -3.92
CA PRO A 35 -5.15 -6.29 -3.14
C PRO A 35 -6.13 -5.21 -3.61
N PHE A 36 -6.59 -4.40 -2.68
CA PHE A 36 -7.39 -3.21 -2.89
C PHE A 36 -6.83 -2.10 -2.02
N VAL A 37 -6.29 -1.06 -2.65
CA VAL A 37 -5.85 0.14 -1.93
C VAL A 37 -7.07 0.95 -1.51
N SER A 38 -7.03 1.48 -0.30
CA SER A 38 -8.11 2.26 0.30
C SER A 38 -7.54 3.41 1.14
N GLY A 39 -8.37 4.01 1.99
CA GLY A 39 -7.92 5.04 2.91
C GLY A 39 -7.54 6.37 2.25
N SER A 40 -6.71 7.12 2.97
CA SER A 40 -6.23 8.46 2.62
C SER A 40 -5.53 8.51 1.26
N TYR A 41 -4.73 7.49 0.93
CA TYR A 41 -4.04 7.38 -0.35
C TYR A 41 -5.05 7.33 -1.51
N PHE A 42 -6.01 6.41 -1.43
CA PHE A 42 -7.03 6.26 -2.49
C PHE A 42 -7.89 7.50 -2.66
N LEU A 43 -8.13 8.24 -1.57
CA LEU A 43 -8.96 9.44 -1.56
C LEU A 43 -8.20 10.72 -1.92
N ASN A 44 -6.89 10.66 -2.16
CA ASN A 44 -6.03 11.84 -2.39
C ASN A 44 -6.07 12.84 -1.22
N LEU A 45 -6.01 12.32 0.02
CA LEU A 45 -6.12 13.08 1.27
C LEU A 45 -5.00 12.71 2.27
N MET A 46 -3.81 12.40 1.78
CA MET A 46 -2.67 12.04 2.61
C MET A 46 -2.23 13.21 3.47
N THR A 47 -2.18 12.96 4.77
CA THR A 47 -1.55 13.87 5.76
C THR A 47 -0.60 13.12 6.69
N TRP A 48 -0.58 11.78 6.60
CA TRP A 48 0.23 10.85 7.38
C TRP A 48 0.74 9.75 6.43
N ARG A 49 1.81 9.06 6.82
CA ARG A 49 2.41 7.95 6.04
C ARG A 49 1.74 6.62 6.41
N ASP A 50 0.42 6.59 6.36
CA ASP A 50 -0.41 5.41 6.57
C ASP A 50 -0.92 4.89 5.22
N LEU A 51 -0.74 3.59 4.96
CA LEU A 51 -1.17 2.97 3.70
C LEU A 51 -2.13 1.82 3.99
N ASP A 52 -3.42 2.04 3.70
CA ASP A 52 -4.48 1.07 3.95
C ASP A 52 -4.68 0.16 2.73
N ILE A 53 -4.45 -1.15 2.91
CA ILE A 53 -4.64 -2.14 1.85
C ILE A 53 -5.46 -3.31 2.39
N TYR A 54 -6.55 -3.63 1.69
CA TYR A 54 -7.32 -4.83 1.92
C TYR A 54 -6.87 -5.93 0.95
N LEU A 55 -6.56 -7.12 1.48
CA LEU A 55 -6.19 -8.28 0.67
C LEU A 55 -7.30 -9.34 0.76
N SER A 56 -8.01 -9.54 -0.35
CA SER A 56 -8.99 -10.62 -0.48
C SER A 56 -8.30 -11.87 -1.01
N SER A 57 -8.42 -13.00 -0.31
CA SER A 57 -7.82 -14.26 -0.73
C SER A 57 -8.67 -15.44 -0.26
N ASP A 58 -9.15 -16.24 -1.20
CA ASP A 58 -9.95 -17.45 -0.91
C ASP A 58 -9.07 -18.64 -0.49
N ILE A 59 -7.74 -18.52 -0.64
CA ILE A 59 -6.77 -19.59 -0.43
C ILE A 59 -5.79 -19.31 0.72
N MET A 60 -5.89 -18.16 1.39
CA MET A 60 -5.00 -17.78 2.47
C MET A 60 -5.13 -18.76 3.65
N ASN A 61 -4.01 -19.30 4.08
CA ASN A 61 -3.85 -20.07 5.31
C ASN A 61 -2.72 -19.47 6.18
N GLU A 62 -2.46 -20.08 7.33
CA GLU A 62 -1.45 -19.60 8.28
C GLU A 62 -0.04 -19.56 7.67
N GLU A 63 0.35 -20.61 6.93
CA GLU A 63 1.66 -20.69 6.29
C GLU A 63 1.83 -19.58 5.23
N SER A 64 0.84 -19.41 4.36
CA SER A 64 0.87 -18.34 3.34
C SER A 64 0.83 -16.94 3.96
N PHE A 65 0.18 -16.78 5.11
CA PHE A 65 0.17 -15.51 5.84
C PHE A 65 1.56 -15.14 6.37
N PHE A 66 2.29 -16.10 6.95
CA PHE A 66 3.66 -15.86 7.39
C PHE A 66 4.63 -15.66 6.23
N GLU A 67 4.44 -16.38 5.12
CA GLU A 67 5.25 -16.18 3.91
C GLU A 67 5.00 -14.80 3.28
N LEU A 68 3.76 -14.30 3.30
CA LEU A 68 3.45 -12.91 2.93
C LEU A 68 4.25 -11.93 3.79
N GLY A 69 4.18 -12.07 5.11
CA GLY A 69 4.92 -11.20 6.04
C GLY A 69 6.42 -11.19 5.78
N LYS A 70 7.00 -12.37 5.51
CA LYS A 70 8.40 -12.51 5.13
C LYS A 70 8.72 -11.74 3.85
N ASN A 71 7.92 -11.89 2.79
CA ASN A 71 8.16 -11.22 1.51
C ASN A 71 8.01 -9.68 1.57
N ILE A 72 7.22 -9.15 2.50
CA ILE A 72 7.10 -7.70 2.70
C ILE A 72 8.27 -7.13 3.52
N SER A 73 8.90 -7.94 4.38
CA SER A 73 9.93 -7.49 5.32
C SER A 73 11.37 -7.50 4.79
N LEU A 74 11.60 -8.12 3.62
CA LEU A 74 12.90 -8.30 2.99
C LEU A 74 13.17 -7.22 1.94
#